data_AF-A0A431I075-F1
#
_entry.id   AF-A0A431I075-F1
#
_cell.length_a   1.000
_cell.length_b   1.000
_cell.length_c   1.000
_cell.angle_alpha   90.00
_cell.angle_beta   90.00
_cell.angle_gamma   90.00
#
_symmetry.space_group_name_H-M   'P 1'
#
loop_
_entity.id
_entity.type
_entity.pdbx_description
1 polymer ?
#
loop_
_entity_poly.entity_id
_entity_poly.type
_entity_poly.pdbx_seq_one_letter_code
_entity_poly.pdbx_strand_id
1 'polypeptide(L)'
;MNIPLSEIVYNPSKKVVRHTVRKDINREFISFDIEGWDEVSKLSKKVLTFQGRDFAFTGWNSDRNEIYFSRPLSQNILVATVKK
;
A
#
# COMPACT_ATOMS: atom_id res chain seq x y z
N MET A 1 25.03 -10.68 -15.85
CA MET A 1 24.01 -10.67 -16.92
C MET A 1 23.52 -9.23 -17.05
N ASN A 2 23.91 -8.52 -18.11
CA ASN A 2 23.52 -7.12 -18.34
C ASN A 2 22.19 -7.11 -19.07
N ILE A 3 21.14 -6.60 -18.43
CA ILE A 3 19.85 -6.38 -19.08
C ILE A 3 19.96 -5.02 -19.80
N PRO A 4 19.70 -4.94 -21.12
CA PRO A 4 19.75 -3.67 -21.84
C PRO A 4 18.65 -2.72 -21.31
N LEU A 5 19.01 -1.47 -21.03
CA LEU A 5 18.09 -0.45 -20.47
C LEU A 5 16.83 -0.23 -21.32
N SER A 6 16.87 -0.56 -22.62
CA SER A 6 15.74 -0.49 -23.56
C SER A 6 14.60 -1.47 -23.27
N GLU A 7 14.82 -2.48 -22.41
CA GLU A 7 13.79 -3.44 -21.97
C GLU A 7 13.17 -3.07 -20.62
N ILE A 8 13.63 -1.99 -19.96
CA ILE A 8 13.08 -1.55 -18.68
C ILE A 8 11.76 -0.81 -18.91
N VAL A 9 10.65 -1.50 -18.64
CA VAL A 9 9.32 -0.90 -18.64
C VAL A 9 9.06 -0.27 -17.26
N TYR A 10 9.16 1.05 -17.18
CA TYR A 10 8.73 1.79 -15.99
C TYR A 10 7.19 1.75 -15.90
N ASN A 11 6.67 1.27 -14.77
CA ASN A 11 5.24 1.28 -14.48
C ASN A 11 4.96 2.11 -13.23
N PRO A 12 4.53 3.38 -13.37
CA PRO A 12 4.28 4.26 -12.22
C PRO A 12 3.10 3.80 -11.35
N SER A 13 2.25 2.91 -11.87
CA SER A 13 1.11 2.36 -11.14
C SER A 13 1.45 1.17 -10.25
N LYS A 14 2.70 0.66 -10.31
CA LYS A 14 3.16 -0.44 -9.47
C LYS A 14 4.18 0.07 -8.47
N LYS A 15 3.99 -0.31 -7.20
CA LYS A 15 4.93 -0.04 -6.11
C LYS A 15 5.32 -1.36 -5.46
N VAL A 16 6.60 -1.50 -5.11
CA VAL A 16 7.07 -2.61 -4.27
C VAL A 16 6.55 -2.36 -2.85
N VAL A 17 5.95 -3.38 -2.25
CA VAL A 17 5.37 -3.28 -0.90
C VAL A 17 6.09 -4.21 0.07
N ARG A 18 6.34 -3.71 1.29
CA ARG A 18 6.69 -4.51 2.45
C ARG A 18 5.40 -5.03 3.08
N HIS A 19 5.32 -6.35 3.24
CA HIS A 19 4.15 -7.03 3.77
C HIS A 19 4.49 -7.69 5.11
N THR A 20 3.74 -7.39 6.16
CA THR A 20 3.97 -7.91 7.51
C THR A 20 2.68 -8.38 8.15
N VAL A 21 2.72 -9.55 8.79
CA VAL A 21 1.60 -10.11 9.54
C VAL A 21 1.92 -10.09 11.03
N ARG A 22 1.05 -9.47 11.83
CA ARG A 22 1.13 -9.40 13.29
C ARG A 22 -0.07 -10.11 13.92
N LYS A 23 0.11 -11.41 14.20
CA LYS A 23 -0.93 -12.26 14.80
C LYS A 23 -1.29 -11.82 16.22
N ASP A 24 -0.34 -11.27 16.96
CA ASP A 24 -0.49 -10.78 18.32
C ASP A 24 -1.55 -9.66 18.46
N ILE A 25 -1.72 -8.85 17.41
CA ILE A 25 -2.76 -7.81 17.34
C ILE A 25 -3.80 -8.07 16.25
N ASN A 26 -3.87 -9.31 15.75
CA ASN A 26 -4.81 -9.75 14.71
C ASN A 26 -4.83 -8.86 13.46
N ARG A 27 -3.66 -8.39 12.99
CA ARG A 27 -3.55 -7.46 11.84
C ARG A 27 -2.52 -7.89 10.81
N GLU A 28 -2.78 -7.47 9.58
CA GLU A 28 -1.88 -7.53 8.44
C GLU A 28 -1.60 -6.12 7.95
N PHE A 29 -0.37 -5.87 7.52
CA PHE A 29 0.11 -4.56 7.12
C PHE A 29 0.80 -4.62 5.77
N ILE A 30 0.54 -3.61 4.94
CA ILE A 30 1.38 -3.28 3.78
C ILE A 30 1.94 -1.88 3.97
N SER A 31 3.17 -1.69 3.52
CA SER A 31 3.87 -0.41 3.60
C SER A 31 4.81 -0.24 2.43
N PHE A 32 5.05 1.01 2.04
CA PHE A 32 5.96 1.35 0.95
C PHE A 32 6.38 2.82 1.05
N ASP A 33 7.44 3.13 0.32
CA ASP A 33 8.03 4.46 0.32
C ASP A 33 7.28 5.38 -0.64
N ILE A 34 7.13 6.64 -0.24
CA ILE A 34 6.43 7.69 -0.98
C ILE A 34 7.31 8.94 -1.09
N GLU A 35 6.94 9.88 -1.95
CA GLU A 35 7.72 11.11 -2.16
C GLU A 35 7.40 12.23 -1.17
N GLY A 36 6.27 12.13 -0.45
CA GLY A 36 5.90 13.08 0.60
C GLY A 36 4.39 13.31 0.71
N TRP A 37 4.03 14.45 1.30
CA TRP A 37 2.66 14.79 1.69
C TRP A 37 1.65 14.71 0.53
N ASP A 38 2.04 15.12 -0.68
CA ASP A 38 1.15 15.08 -1.83
C ASP A 38 0.66 13.67 -2.14
N GLU A 39 1.54 12.67 -2.02
CA GLU A 39 1.13 11.27 -2.16
C GLU A 39 0.27 10.81 -0.99
N VAL A 40 0.59 11.21 0.25
CA VAL A 40 -0.24 10.93 1.43
C VAL A 40 -1.67 11.42 1.23
N SER A 41 -1.84 12.66 0.75
CA SER A 41 -3.16 13.27 0.55
C SER A 41 -4.03 12.50 -0.46
N LYS A 42 -3.40 11.90 -1.47
CA LYS A 42 -4.05 11.09 -2.51
C LYS A 42 -4.32 9.67 -2.05
N LEU A 43 -3.39 9.07 -1.31
CA LEU A 43 -3.42 7.66 -0.91
C LEU A 43 -4.22 7.42 0.36
N SER A 44 -4.25 8.37 1.30
CA SER A 44 -5.00 8.27 2.56
C SER A 44 -6.51 8.10 2.38
N LYS A 45 -7.03 8.51 1.21
CA LYS A 45 -8.45 8.40 0.85
C LYS A 45 -8.77 7.14 0.02
N LYS A 46 -7.80 6.25 -0.18
CA LYS A 46 -7.93 5.07 -1.02
C LYS A 46 -7.85 3.78 -0.21
N VAL A 47 -8.41 2.74 -0.79
CA VAL A 47 -8.20 1.35 -0.38
C VAL A 47 -7.22 0.73 -1.37
N LEU A 48 -6.26 -0.03 -0.86
CA LEU A 48 -5.32 -0.77 -1.68
C LEU A 48 -5.67 -2.24 -1.68
N THR A 49 -5.73 -2.83 -2.87
CA THR A 49 -5.94 -4.27 -3.04
C THR A 49 -4.60 -4.94 -3.31
N PHE A 50 -4.19 -5.86 -2.43
CA PHE A 50 -2.99 -6.67 -2.57
C PHE A 50 -3.35 -8.15 -2.41
N GLN A 51 -3.05 -8.97 -3.42
CA GLN A 51 -3.41 -10.40 -3.45
C GLN A 51 -4.90 -10.67 -3.15
N GLY A 52 -5.79 -9.86 -3.75
CA GLY A 52 -7.25 -9.98 -3.56
C GLY A 52 -7.75 -9.53 -2.19
N ARG A 53 -6.91 -8.91 -1.37
CA ARG A 53 -7.24 -8.42 -0.03
C ARG A 53 -7.13 -6.92 0.03
N ASP A 54 -8.12 -6.30 0.63
CA ASP A 54 -8.19 -4.85 0.76
C ASP A 54 -7.56 -4.37 2.08
N PHE A 55 -6.80 -3.29 1.98
CA PHE A 55 -6.09 -2.64 3.07
C PHE A 55 -6.48 -1.16 3.15
N ALA A 56 -6.80 -0.70 4.35
CA ALA A 56 -7.18 0.68 4.62
C ALA A 56 -5.99 1.47 5.14
N PHE A 57 -5.92 2.75 4.77
CA PHE A 57 -4.88 3.66 5.26
C PHE A 57 -4.86 3.68 6.79
N THR A 58 -3.66 3.64 7.37
CA THR A 58 -3.46 3.62 8.82
C THR A 58 -2.58 4.78 9.28
N GLY A 59 -1.59 5.18 8.49
CA GLY A 59 -0.72 6.30 8.86
C GLY A 59 0.42 6.52 7.89
N TRP A 60 1.18 7.58 8.16
CA TRP A 60 2.40 7.94 7.45
C TRP A 60 3.49 8.30 8.46
N ASN A 61 4.69 7.80 8.22
CA ASN A 61 5.90 8.19 8.93
C ASN A 61 6.69 9.15 8.04
N SER A 62 6.71 10.43 8.41
CA SER A 62 7.39 11.50 7.66
C SER A 62 8.91 11.39 7.70
N ASP A 63 9.49 10.89 8.79
CA ASP A 63 10.94 10.77 8.94
C ASP A 63 11.52 9.77 7.94
N ARG A 64 10.74 8.73 7.61
CA ARG A 64 11.13 7.67 6.65
C ARG A 64 10.42 7.75 5.30
N ASN A 65 9.53 8.72 5.13
CA ASN A 65 8.61 8.81 4.01
C ASN A 65 7.91 7.47 3.68
N GLU A 66 7.42 6.78 4.71
CA GLU A 66 6.78 5.46 4.58
C GLU A 66 5.30 5.54 4.94
N ILE A 67 4.44 5.03 4.05
CA ILE A 67 2.99 4.96 4.27
C ILE A 67 2.58 3.56 4.70
N TYR A 68 1.56 3.46 5.54
CA TYR A 68 1.06 2.19 6.08
C TYR A 68 -0.42 2.02 5.81
N PHE A 69 -0.78 0.80 5.41
CA PHE A 69 -2.15 0.33 5.32
C PHE A 69 -2.28 -0.97 6.10
N SER A 70 -3.47 -1.22 6.66
CA SER A 70 -3.72 -2.43 7.43
C SER A 70 -5.11 -3.01 7.17
N ARG A 71 -5.24 -4.29 7.52
CA ARG A 71 -6.53 -4.98 7.64
C ARG A 71 -6.52 -5.93 8.84
N PRO A 72 -7.70 -6.27 9.40
CA PRO A 72 -7.82 -7.40 10.32
C PRO A 72 -7.49 -8.74 9.62
N LEU A 73 -6.92 -9.69 10.35
CA LEU A 73 -6.71 -11.06 9.80
C LEU A 73 -8.02 -11.85 9.76
N SER A 74 -8.88 -11.65 10.75
CA SER A 74 -10.13 -12.42 10.90
C SER A 74 -11.29 -11.95 10.04
N GLN A 75 -11.20 -10.74 9.46
CA GLN A 75 -12.33 -10.10 8.76
C GLN A 75 -11.85 -9.27 7.59
N ASN A 76 -12.69 -9.16 6.56
CA ASN A 76 -12.50 -8.18 5.50
C ASN A 76 -12.93 -6.79 5.98
N ILE A 77 -12.24 -5.76 5.50
CA ILE A 77 -12.68 -4.39 5.70
C ILE A 77 -13.89 -4.11 4.81
N LEU A 78 -14.81 -3.27 5.29
CA LEU A 78 -15.95 -2.83 4.51
C LEU A 78 -15.49 -1.75 3.51
N VAL A 79 -15.67 -2.02 2.23
CA VAL A 79 -15.26 -1.12 1.14
C VAL A 79 -16.47 -0.76 0.30
N ALA A 80 -16.72 0.54 0.13
CA ALA A 80 -17.73 1.05 -0.77
C ALA A 80 -17.09 1.55 -2.06
N THR A 81 -17.69 1.24 -3.21
CA THR A 81 -17.28 1.76 -4.51
C THR A 81 -18.28 2.81 -4.97
N VAL A 82 -17.81 4.05 -5.16
CA VAL A 82 -18.61 5.11 -5.78
C VAL A 82 -18.54 4.92 -7.29
N LYS A 83 -19.68 4.59 -7.90
CA LYS A 83 -19.80 4.57 -9.37
C LYS A 83 -19.96 6.01 -9.86
N LYS A 84 -19.17 6.38 -10.88
CA LYS A 84 -19.37 7.63 -11.63
C LYS A 84 -20.43 7.42 -12.69
#